data_AF-A0A520PR67-F1
#
_entry.id   AF-A0A520PR67-F1
#
_cell.length_a   1.000
_cell.length_b   1.000
_cell.length_c   1.000
_cell.angle_alpha   90.00
_cell.angle_beta   90.00
_cell.angle_gamma   90.00
#
_symmetry.space_group_name_H-M   'P 1'
#
loop_
_entity.id
_entity.type
_entity.pdbx_description
1 polymer ?
#
loop_
_entity_poly.entity_id
_entity_poly.type
_entity_poly.pdbx_seq_one_letter_code
_entity_poly.pdbx_strand_id
1 'polypeptide(L)'
;MKVFFNNSCNICRFEINHYKKISDNSLEWVDITNNEDALLLTSKSQKELLRRLHVIDNGKVVGGAKAFLIIWAKIPKYKILSKIFTFKPLFLIFHYLYEVAAYFLFLKNKNQLK
;
A
#
# COMPACT_ATOMS: atom_id res chain seq x y z
N MET A 1 12.21 -4.45 2.54
CA MET A 1 11.36 -3.50 1.78
C MET A 1 10.36 -2.90 2.76
N LYS A 2 10.10 -1.58 2.71
CA LYS A 2 9.17 -0.94 3.65
C LYS A 2 7.78 -0.77 3.02
N VAL A 3 6.73 -1.08 3.77
CA VAL A 3 5.33 -0.93 3.36
C VAL A 3 4.65 0.06 4.29
N PHE A 4 4.16 1.16 3.74
CA PHE A 4 3.51 2.25 4.46
C PHE A 4 2.00 2.11 4.31
N PHE A 5 1.30 1.90 5.42
CA PHE A 5 -0.14 1.62 5.43
C PHE A 5 -0.85 2.39 6.54
N ASN A 6 -2.15 2.63 6.35
CA ASN A 6 -2.99 3.25 7.37
C ASN A 6 -3.53 2.20 8.33
N ASN A 7 -2.94 2.10 9.53
CA ASN A 7 -3.45 1.20 10.55
C ASN A 7 -4.82 1.67 11.10
N SER A 8 -5.13 2.96 11.13
CA SER A 8 -6.42 3.47 11.62
C SER A 8 -7.60 3.14 10.69
N CYS A 9 -7.36 2.77 9.43
CA CYS A 9 -8.38 2.28 8.49
C CYS A 9 -8.62 0.78 8.68
N ASN A 10 -9.83 0.37 9.13
CA ASN A 10 -10.15 -1.04 9.42
C ASN A 10 -9.90 -2.01 8.25
N ILE A 11 -10.33 -1.64 7.03
CA ILE A 11 -10.15 -2.49 5.83
C ILE A 11 -8.67 -2.60 5.46
N CYS A 12 -7.96 -1.47 5.50
CA CYS A 12 -6.52 -1.40 5.23
C CYS A 12 -5.73 -2.24 6.25
N ARG A 13 -6.07 -2.13 7.55
CA ARG A 13 -5.49 -2.93 8.63
C ARG A 13 -5.74 -4.42 8.45
N PHE A 14 -6.97 -4.80 8.11
CA PHE A 14 -7.33 -6.20 7.87
C PHE A 14 -6.48 -6.80 6.74
N GLU A 15 -6.38 -6.10 5.61
CA GLU A 15 -5.56 -6.52 4.47
C GLU A 15 -4.09 -6.70 4.85
N ILE A 16 -3.49 -5.70 5.51
CA ILE A 16 -2.06 -5.73 5.87
C ILE A 16 -1.78 -6.79 6.93
N ASN A 17 -2.68 -7.00 7.90
CA ASN A 17 -2.54 -8.07 8.88
C ASN A 17 -2.62 -9.46 8.25
N HIS A 18 -3.43 -9.62 7.18
CA HIS A 18 -3.42 -10.84 6.39
C HIS A 18 -2.07 -11.04 5.70
N TYR A 19 -1.53 -10.00 5.05
CA TYR A 19 -0.21 -10.08 4.41
C TYR A 19 0.92 -10.41 5.40
N LYS A 20 0.94 -9.77 6.58
CA LYS A 20 1.90 -10.05 7.67
C LYS A 20 1.96 -11.54 8.05
N LYS A 21 0.82 -12.25 8.05
CA LYS A 21 0.74 -13.67 8.43
C LYS A 21 1.35 -14.61 7.40
N ILE A 22 1.46 -14.20 6.15
CA ILE A 22 1.88 -15.05 5.03
C ILE A 22 3.15 -14.55 4.33
N SER A 23 3.66 -13.38 4.74
CA SER A 23 4.97 -12.86 4.35
C SER A 23 6.06 -13.40 5.25
N ASP A 24 7.29 -13.39 4.76
CA ASP A 24 8.49 -13.58 5.58
C ASP A 24 8.97 -12.25 6.20
N ASN A 25 10.12 -12.28 6.89
CA ASN A 25 10.73 -11.13 7.54
C ASN A 25 11.37 -10.12 6.55
N SER A 26 11.19 -10.29 5.24
CA SER A 26 11.75 -9.35 4.23
C SER A 26 10.96 -8.04 4.10
N LEU A 27 9.75 -8.00 4.68
CA LEU A 27 8.83 -6.86 4.65
C LEU A 27 8.77 -6.18 6.02
N GLU A 28 9.08 -4.89 6.04
CA GLU A 28 8.93 -4.00 7.19
C GLU A 28 7.63 -3.21 7.03
N TRP A 29 6.79 -3.21 8.06
CA TRP A 29 5.46 -2.61 8.01
C TRP A 29 5.42 -1.34 8.85
N VAL A 30 5.21 -0.19 8.20
CA VAL A 30 5.23 1.13 8.82
C VAL A 30 3.82 1.71 8.83
N ASP A 31 3.28 1.97 10.02
CA ASP A 31 2.01 2.69 10.18
C ASP A 31 2.24 4.19 9.93
N ILE A 32 1.37 4.79 9.10
CA ILE A 32 1.44 6.23 8.77
C ILE A 32 0.66 7.11 9.76
N THR A 33 -0.10 6.52 10.68
CA THR A 33 -0.95 7.26 11.62
C THR A 33 -0.06 8.09 12.56
N ASN A 34 -0.14 9.43 12.45
CA ASN A 34 0.67 10.39 13.24
C ASN A 34 2.18 10.09 13.21
N ASN A 35 2.72 9.71 12.05
CA ASN A 35 4.10 9.28 11.90
C ASN A 35 4.88 10.24 10.98
N GLU A 36 5.66 11.15 11.56
CA GLU A 36 6.48 12.12 10.82
C GLU A 36 7.64 11.44 10.05
N ASP A 37 8.24 10.39 10.62
CA ASP A 37 9.29 9.62 9.94
C ASP A 37 8.78 9.01 8.63
N ALA A 38 7.51 8.57 8.60
CA ALA A 38 6.89 8.08 7.38
C ALA A 38 6.82 9.16 6.29
N LEU A 39 6.56 10.42 6.65
CA LEU A 39 6.54 11.55 5.73
C LEU A 39 7.94 11.81 5.18
N LEU A 40 8.94 11.86 6.06
CA LEU A 40 10.35 12.11 5.70
C LEU A 40 10.90 11.01 4.79
N LEU A 41 10.74 9.74 5.18
CA LEU A 41 11.24 8.58 4.44
C LEU A 41 10.64 8.47 3.04
N THR A 42 9.36 8.85 2.88
CA THR A 42 8.67 8.76 1.59
C THR A 42 8.71 10.05 0.79
N SER A 43 9.12 11.18 1.40
CA SER A 43 8.97 12.52 0.84
C SER A 43 7.54 12.79 0.35
N LYS A 44 6.54 12.29 1.11
CA LYS A 44 5.11 12.43 0.81
C LYS A 44 4.41 13.20 1.91
N SER A 45 3.37 13.94 1.53
CA SER A 45 2.46 14.55 2.50
C SER A 45 1.60 13.49 3.19
N GLN A 46 1.09 13.82 4.39
CA GLN A 46 0.16 12.96 5.11
C GLN A 46 -1.08 12.63 4.27
N LYS A 47 -1.57 13.61 3.49
CA LYS A 47 -2.68 13.43 2.55
C LYS A 47 -2.37 12.40 1.47
N GLU A 48 -1.18 12.42 0.90
CA GLU A 48 -0.76 11.44 -0.10
C GLU A 48 -0.66 10.03 0.51
N LEU A 49 0.02 9.90 1.65
CA LEU A 49 0.14 8.61 2.35
C LEU A 49 -1.22 8.06 2.78
N LEU A 50 -2.15 8.93 3.20
CA LEU A 50 -3.51 8.52 3.57
C LEU A 50 -4.31 8.06 2.35
N ARG A 51 -4.08 8.65 1.18
CA ARG A 51 -4.86 8.40 -0.04
C ARG A 51 -4.48 7.10 -0.74
N ARG A 52 -3.25 6.60 -0.58
CA ARG A 52 -2.76 5.41 -1.28
C ARG A 52 -1.82 4.56 -0.41
N LEU A 53 -1.78 3.27 -0.69
CA LEU A 53 -0.74 2.40 -0.15
C LEU A 53 0.61 2.77 -0.80
N HIS A 54 1.68 2.80 -0.02
CA HIS A 54 3.02 3.09 -0.52
C HIS A 54 4.02 2.03 -0.09
N VAL A 55 5.06 1.85 -0.90
CA VAL A 55 6.24 1.05 -0.55
C VAL A 55 7.51 1.81 -0.87
N ILE A 56 8.57 1.53 -0.12
CA ILE A 56 9.93 1.84 -0.52
C ILE A 56 10.61 0.52 -0.89
N ASP A 57 10.90 0.38 -2.18
CA ASP A 57 11.63 -0.76 -2.75
C ASP A 57 12.83 -0.24 -3.54
N ASN A 58 14.03 -0.72 -3.21
CA ASN A 58 15.29 -0.30 -3.83
C ASN A 58 15.47 1.23 -3.88
N GLY A 59 15.16 1.92 -2.77
CA GLY A 59 15.26 3.38 -2.65
C GLY A 59 14.18 4.18 -3.40
N LYS A 60 13.23 3.51 -4.07
CA LYS A 60 12.15 4.18 -4.82
C LYS A 60 10.83 4.09 -4.07
N VAL A 61 10.17 5.23 -3.91
CA VAL A 61 8.82 5.32 -3.36
C VAL A 61 7.81 5.00 -4.47
N VAL A 62 7.01 3.96 -4.28
CA VAL A 62 5.98 3.53 -5.24
C VAL A 62 4.63 3.51 -4.52
N GLY A 63 3.64 4.19 -5.10
CA GLY A 63 2.29 4.28 -4.55
C GLY A 63 1.23 3.57 -5.41
N GLY A 64 0.07 3.34 -4.79
CA GLY A 64 -1.15 2.91 -5.45
C GLY A 64 -1.14 1.43 -5.87
N ALA A 65 -1.89 1.09 -6.92
CA ALA A 65 -2.00 -0.29 -7.43
C ALA A 65 -0.64 -0.97 -7.69
N LYS A 66 0.36 -0.20 -8.15
CA LYS A 66 1.71 -0.72 -8.39
C LYS A 66 2.41 -1.17 -7.09
N ALA A 67 2.14 -0.51 -5.97
CA ALA A 67 2.66 -0.92 -4.66
C ALA A 67 2.17 -2.33 -4.28
N PHE A 68 0.91 -2.67 -4.58
CA PHE A 68 0.38 -4.03 -4.36
C PHE A 68 1.13 -5.07 -5.17
N LEU A 69 1.42 -4.82 -6.45
CA LEU A 69 2.18 -5.76 -7.26
C LEU A 69 3.57 -6.04 -6.69
N ILE A 70 4.24 -5.01 -6.18
CA ILE A 70 5.55 -5.12 -5.53
C ILE A 70 5.44 -5.96 -4.26
N ILE A 71 4.44 -5.70 -3.40
CA ILE A 71 4.18 -6.49 -2.19
C ILE A 71 3.91 -7.95 -2.54
N TRP A 72 2.98 -8.20 -3.47
CA TRP A 72 2.59 -9.55 -3.90
C TRP A 72 3.75 -10.32 -4.54
N ALA A 73 4.69 -9.65 -5.21
CA ALA A 73 5.89 -10.29 -5.74
C ALA A 73 6.85 -10.79 -4.63
N LYS A 74 6.78 -10.20 -3.43
CA LYS A 74 7.58 -10.61 -2.26
C LYS A 74 6.86 -11.64 -1.37
N ILE A 75 5.53 -11.72 -1.41
CA ILE A 75 4.77 -12.72 -0.67
C ILE A 75 4.69 -14.03 -1.46
N PRO A 76 5.24 -15.17 -0.96
CA PRO A 76 5.33 -16.42 -1.74
C PRO A 76 4.00 -16.86 -2.36
N LYS A 77 2.90 -16.80 -1.60
CA LYS A 77 1.55 -17.18 -2.06
C LYS A 77 0.96 -16.27 -3.13
N TYR A 78 1.42 -15.03 -3.24
CA TYR A 78 0.90 -14.03 -4.19
C TYR A 78 1.83 -13.74 -5.38
N LYS A 79 2.97 -14.43 -5.48
CA LYS A 79 3.89 -14.26 -6.63
C LYS A 79 3.20 -14.48 -7.98
N ILE A 80 2.36 -15.50 -8.08
CA ILE A 80 1.60 -15.81 -9.31
C ILE A 80 0.59 -14.68 -9.60
N LEU A 81 -0.13 -14.21 -8.57
CA LEU A 81 -1.08 -13.11 -8.67
C LEU A 81 -0.41 -11.83 -9.19
N SER A 82 0.75 -11.48 -8.64
CA SER A 82 1.56 -10.34 -9.10
C SER A 82 1.92 -10.44 -10.58
N LYS A 83 2.35 -11.62 -11.04
CA LYS A 83 2.67 -11.86 -12.46
C LYS A 83 1.44 -11.68 -13.37
N ILE A 84 0.27 -12.18 -12.96
CA ILE A 84 -0.99 -12.02 -13.71
C ILE A 84 -1.32 -10.53 -13.88
N PHE A 85 -1.31 -9.77 -12.80
CA PHE A 85 -1.64 -8.34 -12.84
C PHE A 85 -0.51 -7.45 -13.39
N THR A 86 0.64 -8.01 -13.75
CA THR A 86 1.67 -7.29 -14.52
C THR A 86 1.28 -7.19 -16.01
N PHE A 87 0.37 -8.04 -16.49
CA PHE A 87 -0.17 -7.93 -17.85
C PHE A 87 -0.99 -6.63 -18.02
N LYS A 88 -0.59 -5.80 -18.98
CA LYS A 88 -1.04 -4.40 -19.10
C LYS A 88 -2.57 -4.20 -19.08
N PRO A 89 -3.40 -4.98 -19.81
CA PRO A 89 -4.86 -4.84 -19.72
C PRO A 89 -5.41 -5.10 -18.30
N LEU A 90 -4.93 -6.16 -17.64
CA LEU A 90 -5.35 -6.50 -16.28
C LEU A 90 -4.87 -5.46 -15.27
N PHE A 91 -3.65 -4.95 -15.43
CA PHE A 91 -3.14 -3.87 -14.60
C PHE A 91 -4.01 -2.62 -14.68
N LEU A 92 -4.45 -2.24 -15.88
CA LEU A 92 -5.30 -1.05 -16.06
C LEU A 92 -6.64 -1.21 -15.33
N ILE A 93 -7.30 -2.36 -15.48
CA ILE A 93 -8.56 -2.66 -14.78
C ILE A 93 -8.35 -2.58 -13.27
N PHE A 94 -7.31 -3.26 -12.77
CA PHE A 94 -6.97 -3.25 -11.35
C PHE A 94 -6.65 -1.84 -10.84
N HIS A 95 -5.91 -1.04 -11.61
CA HIS A 95 -5.55 0.32 -11.27
C HIS A 95 -6.78 1.21 -11.07
N TYR A 96 -7.74 1.18 -12.00
CA TYR A 96 -8.95 2.00 -11.89
C TYR A 96 -9.85 1.54 -10.74
N LEU A 97 -10.06 0.23 -10.58
CA LEU A 97 -10.82 -0.32 -9.44
C LEU A 97 -10.19 0.09 -8.11
N TYR A 98 -8.86 -0.01 -8.02
CA TYR A 98 -8.10 0.42 -6.86
C TYR A 98 -8.27 1.93 -6.59
N GLU A 99 -8.15 2.79 -7.60
CA GLU A 99 -8.26 4.24 -7.40
C GLU A 99 -9.66 4.66 -6.92
N VAL A 100 -10.71 4.01 -7.41
CA VAL A 100 -12.09 4.22 -6.93
C VAL A 100 -12.21 3.81 -5.46
N ALA A 101 -11.79 2.59 -5.11
CA ALA A 101 -11.84 2.10 -3.73
C ALA A 101 -11.01 3.00 -2.78
N ALA A 102 -9.80 3.34 -3.18
CA ALA A 102 -8.89 4.17 -2.41
C ALA A 102 -9.41 5.62 -2.24
N TYR A 103 -10.16 6.16 -3.20
CA TYR A 103 -10.83 7.44 -3.04
C TYR A 103 -11.92 7.40 -1.96
N PHE A 104 -12.81 6.41 -1.97
CA PHE A 104 -13.85 6.29 -0.95
C PHE A 104 -13.28 6.01 0.44
N LEU A 105 -12.24 5.16 0.53
CA LEU A 105 -11.52 4.92 1.77
C LEU A 105 -10.84 6.20 2.28
N PHE A 106 -10.26 7.00 1.40
CA PHE A 106 -9.68 8.29 1.76
C PHE A 106 -10.74 9.24 2.33
N LEU A 107 -11.90 9.39 1.68
CA LEU A 107 -12.99 10.23 2.18
C LEU A 107 -13.45 9.80 3.56
N LYS A 108 -13.63 8.49 3.78
CA LYS A 108 -14.02 7.92 5.07
C LYS A 108 -13.00 8.19 6.19
N ASN A 109 -11.72 8.32 5.85
CA ASN A 109 -10.62 8.49 6.82
C ASN A 109 -10.02 9.91 6.81
N LYS A 110 -10.61 10.86 6.08
CA LYS A 110 -10.07 12.22 5.88
C LYS A 110 -9.93 12.99 7.20
N ASN A 111 -10.73 12.66 8.21
CA ASN A 111 -10.64 13.21 9.57
C ASN A 111 -9.28 12.98 10.25
N GLN A 112 -8.42 12.10 9.71
CA GLN A 112 -7.06 11.88 10.20
C GLN A 112 -6.07 12.97 9.75
N LEU A 113 -6.44 13.77 8.74
CA LEU A 113 -5.68 14.96 8.35
C LEU A 113 -6.05 16.07 9.34
N LYS A 114 -5.20 16.28 10.34
CA LYS A 114 -5.32 17.41 11.25
C LYS A 114 -4.88 18.69 10.58
#